data_AF-A0A1A6H1Y1-F1
#
_entry.id   AF-A0A1A6H1Y1-F1
#
_cell.length_a   1.000
_cell.length_b   1.000
_cell.length_c   1.000
_cell.angle_alpha   90.00
_cell.angle_beta   90.00
_cell.angle_gamma   90.00
#
_symmetry.space_group_name_H-M   'P 1'
#
loop_
_entity.id
_entity.type
_entity.pdbx_description
1 polymer ?
#
loop_
_entity_poly.entity_id
_entity_poly.type
_entity_poly.pdbx_seq_one_letter_code
_entity_poly.pdbx_strand_id
1 'polypeptide(L)'
;YTLDNNVLSLEQRKFYEENGFLVIKNLVSDDDIQRFRAEFERICRKEVNPPGITVMRDVSIAKLDYAPSEKVVTKIQDFQEDKELFRYCTLPQVLKYVECFTGPNIMAMHTMLINKPSDSGKKTSRHPLHQDLHYFPFRPSDRIVCAWTAMEHIDRNNGCLVVLPGTHKGTLEPHGYPKWE
;
A
#
# COMPACT_ATOMS: atom_id res chain seq x y z
N TYR A 1 8.53 -15.48 11.55
CA TYR A 1 7.90 -14.74 10.44
C TYR A 1 8.81 -14.56 9.22
N THR A 2 10.12 -14.47 9.40
CA THR A 2 11.12 -14.38 8.30
C THR A 2 11.70 -15.76 7.97
N LEU A 3 12.09 -15.96 6.70
CA LEU A 3 12.89 -17.10 6.25
C LEU A 3 14.38 -16.84 6.45
N ASP A 4 15.17 -17.91 6.41
CA ASP A 4 16.62 -17.79 6.47
C ASP A 4 17.20 -17.33 5.12
N ASN A 5 17.96 -16.23 5.14
CA ASN A 5 18.58 -15.61 3.97
C ASN A 5 19.71 -14.67 4.39
N ASN A 6 20.46 -14.16 3.41
CA ASN A 6 21.55 -13.20 3.60
C ASN A 6 21.17 -11.74 3.27
N VAL A 7 19.88 -11.45 3.10
CA VAL A 7 19.37 -10.12 2.74
C VAL A 7 19.09 -9.28 3.98
N LEU A 8 18.42 -9.85 4.97
CA LEU A 8 18.09 -9.18 6.22
C LEU A 8 19.20 -9.36 7.25
N SER A 9 19.61 -8.28 7.92
CA SER A 9 20.49 -8.38 9.08
C SER A 9 19.80 -9.10 10.24
N LEU A 10 20.58 -9.62 11.20
CA LEU A 10 20.02 -10.26 12.38
C LEU A 10 19.14 -9.29 13.18
N GLU A 11 19.54 -8.02 13.29
CA GLU A 11 18.77 -6.97 13.97
C GLU A 11 17.45 -6.71 13.24
N GLN A 12 17.45 -6.63 11.91
CA GLN A 12 16.23 -6.44 11.11
C GLN A 12 15.27 -7.61 11.26
N ARG A 13 15.79 -8.85 11.26
CA ARG A 13 14.98 -10.05 11.49
C ARG A 13 14.36 -10.02 12.88
N LYS A 14 15.17 -9.84 13.93
CA LYS A 14 14.67 -9.72 15.31
C LYS A 14 13.62 -8.62 15.45
N PHE A 15 13.87 -7.45 14.84
CA PHE A 15 12.91 -6.35 14.85
C PHE A 15 11.58 -6.76 14.21
N TYR A 16 11.60 -7.40 13.03
CA TYR A 16 10.37 -7.85 12.37
C TYR A 16 9.65 -8.93 13.18
N GLU A 17 10.36 -9.92 13.72
CA GLU A 17 9.79 -10.97 14.59
C GLU A 17 9.15 -10.37 15.86
N GLU A 18 9.67 -9.26 16.38
CA GLU A 18 9.12 -8.59 17.55
C GLU A 18 7.92 -7.69 17.19
N ASN A 19 8.03 -6.92 16.12
CA ASN A 19 7.17 -5.77 15.85
C ASN A 19 6.17 -6.00 14.70
N GLY A 20 6.46 -6.90 13.75
CA GLY A 20 5.59 -7.24 12.62
C GLY A 20 5.67 -6.30 11.42
N PHE A 21 6.66 -5.40 11.40
CA PHE A 21 6.94 -4.51 10.28
C PHE A 21 8.44 -4.23 10.18
N LEU A 22 8.88 -3.74 9.01
CA LEU A 22 10.26 -3.31 8.78
C LEU A 22 10.26 -2.15 7.78
N VAL A 23 11.15 -1.18 7.99
CA VAL A 23 11.34 -0.04 7.10
C VAL A 23 12.69 -0.14 6.41
N ILE A 24 12.68 -0.25 5.08
CA ILE A 24 13.89 -0.18 4.25
C ILE A 24 13.94 1.21 3.61
N LYS A 25 14.92 2.02 4.01
CA LYS A 25 15.06 3.40 3.51
C LYS A 25 15.58 3.39 2.07
N ASN A 26 15.07 4.30 1.25
CA ASN A 26 15.52 4.54 -0.12
C ASN A 26 15.55 3.26 -0.99
N LEU A 27 14.56 2.38 -0.82
CA LEU A 27 14.50 1.10 -1.51
C LEU A 27 14.18 1.26 -3.00
N VAL A 28 13.17 2.08 -3.32
CA VAL A 28 12.76 2.40 -4.69
C VAL A 28 13.36 3.75 -5.07
N SER A 29 13.88 3.85 -6.30
CA SER A 29 14.52 5.07 -6.79
C SER A 29 13.51 6.18 -7.07
N ASP A 30 13.95 7.43 -6.96
CA ASP A 30 13.11 8.59 -7.29
C ASP A 30 12.60 8.55 -8.74
N ASP A 31 13.39 8.00 -9.68
CA ASP A 31 13.01 7.81 -11.07
C ASP A 31 11.81 6.85 -11.23
N ASP A 32 11.83 5.70 -10.54
CA ASP A 32 10.71 4.76 -10.57
C ASP A 32 9.48 5.37 -9.88
N ILE A 33 9.66 6.09 -8.76
CA ILE A 33 8.57 6.81 -8.09
C ILE A 33 7.93 7.83 -9.05
N GLN A 34 8.74 8.60 -9.78
CA GLN A 34 8.22 9.60 -10.72
C GLN A 34 7.46 8.97 -11.88
N ARG A 35 7.89 7.79 -12.36
CA ARG A 35 7.15 7.03 -13.39
C ARG A 35 5.78 6.57 -12.88
N PHE A 36 5.72 6.02 -11.67
CA PHE A 36 4.44 5.59 -11.08
C PHE A 36 3.49 6.77 -10.85
N ARG A 37 4.02 7.93 -10.43
CA ARG A 37 3.24 9.18 -10.30
C ARG A 37 2.69 9.61 -11.65
N ALA A 38 3.54 9.68 -12.69
CA ALA A 38 3.12 10.08 -14.02
C ALA A 38 2.03 9.15 -14.59
N GLU A 39 2.15 7.83 -14.41
CA GLU A 39 1.11 6.90 -14.87
C GLU A 39 -0.21 7.08 -14.11
N PHE A 40 -0.13 7.29 -12.80
CA PHE A 40 -1.31 7.63 -12.00
C PHE A 40 -2.02 8.89 -12.51
N GLU A 41 -1.28 9.96 -12.84
CA GLU A 41 -1.84 11.18 -13.41
C GLU A 41 -2.56 10.91 -14.75
N ARG A 42 -1.95 10.11 -15.63
CA ARG A 42 -2.54 9.70 -16.92
C ARG A 42 -3.84 8.92 -16.73
N ILE A 43 -3.89 8.01 -15.76
CA ILE A 43 -5.12 7.28 -15.37
C ILE A 43 -6.18 8.25 -14.86
N CYS A 44 -5.79 9.21 -14.00
CA CYS A 44 -6.72 10.21 -13.47
C CYS A 44 -7.35 11.05 -14.59
N ARG A 45 -6.54 11.47 -15.59
CA ARG A 45 -6.96 12.19 -16.79
C ARG A 45 -7.69 11.32 -17.81
N LYS A 46 -7.82 10.01 -17.58
CA LYS A 46 -8.42 9.01 -18.48
C LYS A 46 -7.69 8.88 -19.82
N GLU A 47 -6.41 9.23 -19.86
CA GLU A 47 -5.54 9.00 -21.02
C GLU A 47 -5.14 7.51 -21.13
N VAL A 48 -5.15 6.81 -20.00
CA VAL A 48 -4.93 5.37 -19.88
C VAL A 48 -6.08 4.77 -19.07
N ASN A 49 -6.61 3.63 -19.50
CA ASN A 49 -7.68 2.91 -18.82
C ASN A 49 -7.38 1.40 -18.81
N PRO A 50 -6.53 0.94 -17.88
CA PRO A 50 -6.14 -0.47 -17.80
C PRO A 50 -7.36 -1.38 -17.56
N PRO A 51 -7.45 -2.55 -18.20
CA PRO A 51 -8.52 -3.50 -17.94
C PRO A 51 -8.56 -3.92 -16.46
N GLY A 52 -9.77 -4.03 -15.90
CA GLY A 52 -9.97 -4.52 -14.53
C GLY A 52 -9.64 -3.54 -13.41
N ILE A 53 -9.09 -2.37 -13.71
CA ILE A 53 -8.76 -1.37 -12.69
C ILE A 53 -10.01 -0.85 -11.96
N THR A 54 -9.94 -0.79 -10.64
CA THR A 54 -10.98 -0.18 -9.80
C THR A 54 -10.56 1.22 -9.40
N VAL A 55 -11.30 2.26 -9.84
CA VAL A 55 -11.00 3.66 -9.53
C VAL A 55 -11.98 4.23 -8.51
N MET A 56 -11.49 4.54 -7.31
CA MET A 56 -12.29 5.16 -6.25
C MET A 56 -12.18 6.68 -6.34
N ARG A 57 -13.34 7.35 -6.30
CA ARG A 57 -13.46 8.80 -6.40
C ARG A 57 -14.18 9.37 -5.18
N ASP A 58 -13.66 10.46 -4.62
CA ASP A 58 -14.39 11.21 -3.61
C ASP A 58 -15.46 12.08 -4.27
N VAL A 59 -16.72 11.64 -4.16
CA VAL A 59 -17.90 12.32 -4.69
C VAL A 59 -18.12 13.70 -4.09
N SER A 60 -17.58 14.01 -2.91
CA SER A 60 -17.69 15.34 -2.31
C SER A 60 -16.81 16.37 -3.03
N ILE A 61 -15.67 15.93 -3.57
CA ILE A 61 -14.74 16.76 -4.37
C ILE A 61 -15.19 16.80 -5.82
N ALA A 62 -15.77 15.71 -6.34
CA ALA A 62 -16.26 15.63 -7.73
C ALA A 62 -17.37 16.65 -8.08
N LYS A 63 -18.08 17.18 -7.08
CA LYS A 63 -19.10 18.24 -7.27
C LYS A 63 -18.51 19.63 -7.49
N LEU A 64 -17.20 19.80 -7.29
CA LEU A 64 -16.47 21.01 -7.65
C LEU A 64 -16.03 20.82 -9.11
N ASP A 65 -16.80 21.35 -10.06
CA ASP A 65 -16.62 21.20 -11.53
C ASP A 65 -15.21 21.58 -12.06
N TYR A 66 -14.33 22.12 -11.21
CA TYR A 66 -12.99 22.60 -11.53
C TYR A 66 -11.85 21.85 -10.80
N ALA A 67 -12.15 20.77 -10.07
CA ALA A 67 -11.11 20.01 -9.39
C ALA A 67 -10.23 19.22 -10.39
N PRO A 68 -8.89 19.32 -10.33
CA PRO A 68 -8.01 18.45 -11.12
C PRO A 68 -8.40 16.98 -10.90
N SER A 69 -8.41 16.19 -11.99
CA SER A 69 -8.89 14.80 -11.95
C SER A 69 -8.17 13.95 -10.90
N GLU A 70 -6.90 14.23 -10.65
CA GLU A 70 -6.06 13.60 -9.63
C GLU A 70 -6.57 13.84 -8.21
N LYS A 71 -7.06 15.04 -7.88
CA LYS A 71 -7.58 15.36 -6.53
C LYS A 71 -8.90 14.64 -6.22
N VAL A 72 -9.59 14.16 -7.25
CA VAL A 72 -10.86 13.44 -7.11
C VAL A 72 -10.61 11.95 -6.93
N VAL A 73 -9.57 11.39 -7.55
CA VAL A 73 -9.22 9.96 -7.44
C VAL A 73 -8.42 9.74 -6.16
N THR A 74 -9.01 9.04 -5.19
CA THR A 74 -8.40 8.82 -3.87
C THR A 74 -7.71 7.47 -3.74
N LYS A 75 -8.05 6.51 -4.61
CA LYS A 75 -7.44 5.20 -4.66
C LYS A 75 -7.66 4.56 -6.01
N ILE A 76 -6.66 3.81 -6.49
CA ILE A 76 -6.84 2.80 -7.53
C ILE A 76 -6.45 1.43 -6.97
N GLN A 77 -7.15 0.39 -7.41
CA GLN A 77 -6.85 -1.01 -7.11
C GLN A 77 -6.86 -1.82 -8.41
N ASP A 78 -6.34 -3.05 -8.33
CA ASP A 78 -6.37 -4.02 -9.43
C ASP A 78 -5.65 -3.51 -10.69
N PHE A 79 -4.49 -2.86 -10.50
CA PHE A 79 -3.69 -2.28 -11.58
C PHE A 79 -2.75 -3.27 -12.25
N GLN A 80 -2.89 -4.59 -12.07
CA GLN A 80 -1.96 -5.59 -12.59
C GLN A 80 -1.85 -5.61 -14.13
N GLU A 81 -2.88 -5.14 -14.84
CA GLU A 81 -2.87 -5.00 -16.30
C GLU A 81 -2.24 -3.68 -16.79
N ASP A 82 -1.89 -2.78 -15.87
CA ASP A 82 -1.10 -1.58 -16.16
C ASP A 82 0.39 -1.88 -16.10
N LYS A 83 1.08 -1.79 -17.24
CA LYS A 83 2.50 -2.16 -17.33
C LYS A 83 3.41 -1.29 -16.44
N GLU A 84 3.14 0.01 -16.34
CA GLU A 84 4.00 0.91 -15.60
C GLU A 84 3.75 0.79 -14.09
N LEU A 85 2.50 0.66 -13.63
CA LEU A 85 2.22 0.43 -12.21
C LEU A 85 2.61 -0.98 -11.76
N PHE A 86 2.34 -2.01 -12.58
CA PHE A 86 2.69 -3.39 -12.24
C PHE A 86 4.21 -3.62 -12.19
N ARG A 87 5.03 -2.76 -12.82
CA ARG A 87 6.49 -2.80 -12.64
C ARG A 87 6.88 -2.81 -11.17
N TYR A 88 6.15 -2.11 -10.29
CA TYR A 88 6.39 -2.13 -8.83
C TYR A 88 6.43 -3.56 -8.27
N CYS A 89 5.48 -4.40 -8.68
CA CYS A 89 5.40 -5.81 -8.27
C CYS A 89 6.55 -6.66 -8.81
N THR A 90 7.20 -6.22 -9.89
CA THR A 90 8.33 -6.91 -10.52
C THR A 90 9.69 -6.27 -10.24
N LEU A 91 9.76 -5.20 -9.44
CA LEU A 91 11.00 -4.51 -9.13
C LEU A 91 11.96 -5.44 -8.38
N PRO A 92 13.18 -5.71 -8.88
CA PRO A 92 14.12 -6.61 -8.22
C PRO A 92 14.44 -6.21 -6.77
N GLN A 93 14.54 -4.91 -6.51
CA GLN A 93 14.77 -4.38 -5.17
C GLN A 93 13.61 -4.67 -4.20
N VAL A 94 12.36 -4.71 -4.68
CA VAL A 94 11.19 -5.05 -3.86
C VAL A 94 11.15 -6.57 -3.65
N LEU A 95 11.27 -7.33 -4.74
CA LEU A 95 11.23 -8.79 -4.72
C LEU A 95 12.31 -9.40 -3.82
N LYS A 96 13.52 -8.82 -3.81
CA LYS A 96 14.63 -9.21 -2.93
C LYS A 96 14.21 -9.26 -1.46
N TYR A 97 13.40 -8.31 -0.99
CA TYR A 97 12.91 -8.29 0.38
C TYR A 97 11.62 -9.11 0.54
N VAL A 98 10.72 -9.13 -0.44
CA VAL A 98 9.48 -9.93 -0.38
C VAL A 98 9.77 -11.44 -0.25
N GLU A 99 10.80 -11.93 -0.95
CA GLU A 99 11.25 -13.32 -0.88
C GLU A 99 11.63 -13.74 0.55
N CYS A 100 12.14 -12.81 1.36
CA CYS A 100 12.51 -13.06 2.76
C CYS A 100 11.34 -13.53 3.64
N PHE A 101 10.10 -13.31 3.20
CA PHE A 101 8.87 -13.67 3.92
C PHE A 101 8.10 -14.78 3.21
N THR A 102 7.94 -14.64 1.90
CA THR A 102 7.10 -15.49 1.05
C THR A 102 7.80 -16.76 0.57
N GLY A 103 9.13 -16.73 0.46
CA GLY A 103 9.92 -17.74 -0.25
C GLY A 103 10.04 -17.44 -1.75
N PRO A 104 10.67 -18.34 -2.52
CA PRO A 104 11.08 -18.04 -3.91
C PRO A 104 9.91 -17.98 -4.91
N ASN A 105 8.75 -18.53 -4.56
CA ASN A 105 7.57 -18.57 -5.42
C ASN A 105 6.63 -17.42 -5.04
N ILE A 106 6.81 -16.27 -5.67
CA ILE A 106 6.14 -15.01 -5.30
C ILE A 106 4.92 -14.78 -6.19
N MET A 107 3.79 -14.40 -5.58
CA MET A 107 2.56 -14.00 -6.28
C MET A 107 2.12 -12.61 -5.81
N ALA A 108 1.87 -11.70 -6.77
CA ALA A 108 1.28 -10.39 -6.47
C ALA A 108 -0.26 -10.54 -6.35
N MET A 109 -0.75 -10.63 -5.11
CA MET A 109 -2.15 -10.97 -4.82
C MET A 109 -3.11 -9.78 -4.88
N HIS A 110 -2.65 -8.60 -4.48
CA HIS A 110 -3.48 -7.39 -4.39
C HIS A 110 -2.65 -6.16 -4.69
N THR A 111 -3.19 -5.23 -5.47
CA THR A 111 -2.48 -4.01 -5.90
C THR A 111 -3.28 -2.76 -5.54
N MET A 112 -2.60 -1.76 -4.98
CA MET A 112 -3.22 -0.49 -4.57
C MET A 112 -2.26 0.68 -4.73
N LEU A 113 -2.78 1.80 -5.23
CA LEU A 113 -2.13 3.11 -5.13
C LEU A 113 -3.12 4.04 -4.43
N ILE A 114 -2.68 4.63 -3.33
CA ILE A 114 -3.52 5.41 -2.41
C ILE A 114 -3.12 6.87 -2.53
N ASN A 115 -4.04 7.70 -3.03
CA ASN A 115 -3.90 9.14 -3.11
C ASN A 115 -4.74 9.80 -2.01
N LYS A 116 -4.19 9.84 -0.80
CA LYS A 116 -4.93 10.27 0.39
C LYS A 116 -5.26 11.77 0.29
N PRO A 117 -6.55 12.16 0.30
CA PRO A 117 -6.91 13.58 0.24
C PRO A 117 -6.58 14.29 1.56
N SER A 118 -6.49 15.62 1.50
CA SER A 118 -6.45 16.47 2.69
C SER A 118 -7.71 16.28 3.53
N ASP A 119 -7.58 16.06 4.83
CA ASP A 119 -8.73 16.00 5.74
C ASP A 119 -9.33 17.40 5.86
N SER A 120 -10.54 17.61 5.38
CA SER A 120 -11.24 18.90 5.48
C SER A 120 -11.80 19.17 6.90
N GLY A 121 -11.25 18.50 7.94
CA GLY A 121 -11.74 18.52 9.31
C GLY A 121 -12.98 17.65 9.54
N LYS A 122 -13.45 16.91 8.53
CA LYS A 122 -14.65 16.06 8.63
C LYS A 122 -14.33 14.64 9.13
N LYS A 123 -13.06 14.32 9.38
CA LYS A 123 -12.58 12.99 9.80
C LYS A 123 -12.91 11.86 8.80
N THR A 124 -13.46 12.17 7.62
CA THR A 124 -13.92 11.21 6.61
C THR A 124 -12.78 10.53 5.86
N SER A 125 -11.58 11.13 5.87
CA SER A 125 -10.36 10.57 5.25
C SER A 125 -9.58 9.62 6.16
N ARG A 126 -10.04 9.38 7.40
CA ARG A 126 -9.37 8.46 8.33
C ARG A 126 -9.57 7.04 7.85
N HIS A 127 -8.47 6.30 7.73
CA HIS A 127 -8.48 4.86 7.59
C HIS A 127 -8.45 4.26 9.00
N PRO A 128 -9.54 3.65 9.50
CA PRO A 128 -9.54 3.02 10.82
C PRO A 128 -8.49 1.92 10.90
N LEU A 129 -8.05 1.62 12.13
CA LEU A 129 -7.18 0.47 12.39
C LEU A 129 -7.87 -0.81 11.90
N HIS A 130 -7.12 -1.66 11.21
CA HIS A 130 -7.60 -2.93 10.67
C HIS A 130 -6.44 -3.91 10.48
N GLN A 131 -6.76 -5.13 10.06
CA GLN A 131 -5.81 -6.16 9.65
C GLN A 131 -6.10 -6.52 8.20
N ASP A 132 -5.12 -6.39 7.30
CA ASP A 132 -5.30 -6.68 5.87
C ASP A 132 -5.81 -8.11 5.63
N LEU A 133 -5.39 -9.06 6.46
CA LEU A 133 -5.79 -10.47 6.39
C LEU A 133 -7.32 -10.69 6.48
N HIS A 134 -8.08 -9.72 7.00
CA HIS A 134 -9.55 -9.73 6.95
C HIS A 134 -10.09 -9.87 5.52
N TYR A 135 -9.41 -9.25 4.55
CA TYR A 135 -9.83 -9.23 3.14
C TYR A 135 -9.23 -10.36 2.32
N PHE A 136 -8.31 -11.16 2.87
CA PHE A 136 -7.59 -12.19 2.15
C PHE A 136 -8.07 -13.60 2.56
N PRO A 137 -8.79 -14.33 1.68
CA PRO A 137 -9.30 -15.67 1.97
C PRO A 137 -8.24 -16.78 1.73
N PHE A 138 -6.95 -16.47 1.91
CA PHE A 138 -5.84 -17.40 1.72
C PHE A 138 -4.86 -17.39 2.90
N ARG A 139 -4.16 -18.49 3.10
CA ARG A 139 -3.31 -18.81 4.28
C ARG A 139 -2.10 -19.66 3.83
N PRO A 140 -1.03 -19.78 4.64
CA PRO A 140 -0.83 -19.20 5.98
C PRO A 140 -0.43 -17.72 5.94
N SER A 141 -0.79 -16.96 6.98
CA SER A 141 -0.60 -15.50 7.01
C SER A 141 0.85 -15.05 7.19
N ASP A 142 1.70 -15.90 7.75
CA ASP A 142 3.14 -15.65 7.87
C ASP A 142 3.90 -15.76 6.54
N ARG A 143 3.21 -16.18 5.46
CA ARG A 143 3.68 -16.18 4.06
C ARG A 143 3.02 -15.11 3.21
N ILE A 144 2.36 -14.14 3.85
CA ILE A 144 1.75 -12.98 3.19
C ILE A 144 2.47 -11.74 3.71
N VAL A 145 2.91 -10.86 2.80
CA VAL A 145 3.58 -9.61 3.16
C VAL A 145 3.05 -8.46 2.31
N CYS A 146 2.82 -7.31 2.94
CA CYS A 146 2.50 -6.06 2.25
C CYS A 146 3.80 -5.29 1.99
N ALA A 147 4.06 -4.94 0.73
CA ALA A 147 5.12 -4.01 0.35
C ALA A 147 4.49 -2.63 0.07
N TRP A 148 4.68 -1.69 0.99
CA TRP A 148 4.16 -0.32 0.87
C TRP A 148 5.32 0.67 0.72
N THR A 149 5.25 1.52 -0.30
CA THR A 149 6.28 2.52 -0.61
C THR A 149 5.69 3.92 -0.65
N ALA A 150 6.35 4.86 0.03
CA ALA A 150 6.00 6.27 -0.04
C ALA A 150 6.36 6.85 -1.41
N MET A 151 5.40 7.47 -2.10
CA MET A 151 5.61 8.15 -3.40
C MET A 151 5.83 9.67 -3.25
N GLU A 152 5.92 10.14 -2.01
CA GLU A 152 6.28 11.49 -1.61
C GLU A 152 6.79 11.46 -0.15
N HIS A 153 7.21 12.61 0.38
CA HIS A 153 7.52 12.70 1.80
C HIS A 153 6.24 12.53 2.63
N ILE A 154 6.23 11.54 3.54
CA ILE A 154 5.06 11.23 4.36
C ILE A 154 5.43 11.34 5.84
N ASP A 155 4.66 12.14 6.56
CA ASP A 155 4.82 12.43 7.98
C ASP A 155 3.46 12.40 8.71
N ARG A 156 3.46 12.83 9.97
CA ARG A 156 2.22 12.86 10.77
C ARG A 156 1.19 13.88 10.24
N ASN A 157 1.63 14.92 9.55
CA ASN A 157 0.78 16.02 9.08
C ASN A 157 -0.02 15.61 7.84
N ASN A 158 0.58 14.87 6.91
CA ASN A 158 -0.14 14.35 5.73
C ASN A 158 -0.74 12.94 5.92
N GLY A 159 -0.43 12.28 7.05
CA GLY A 159 -1.12 11.09 7.53
C GLY A 159 -0.38 9.80 7.19
N CYS A 160 0.83 9.67 7.75
CA CYS A 160 1.60 8.44 7.73
C CYS A 160 0.83 7.25 8.33
N LEU A 161 1.28 6.04 8.00
CA LEU A 161 0.77 4.83 8.62
C LEU A 161 0.99 4.86 10.15
N VAL A 162 0.02 4.31 10.87
CA VAL A 162 0.11 4.01 12.29
C VAL A 162 0.02 2.49 12.44
N VAL A 163 0.92 1.91 13.22
CA VAL A 163 0.99 0.48 13.49
C VAL A 163 0.96 0.24 14.99
N LEU A 164 0.42 -0.91 15.41
CA LEU A 164 0.53 -1.40 16.78
C LEU A 164 1.56 -2.54 16.80
N PRO A 165 2.81 -2.28 17.25
CA PRO A 165 3.86 -3.28 17.19
C PRO A 165 3.49 -4.57 17.93
N GLY A 166 3.86 -5.73 17.36
CA GLY A 166 3.65 -7.04 17.96
C GLY A 166 2.26 -7.65 17.77
N THR A 167 1.27 -6.87 17.32
CA THR A 167 -0.10 -7.35 17.09
C THR A 167 -0.24 -8.41 15.99
N HIS A 168 0.74 -8.51 15.08
CA HIS A 168 0.84 -9.61 14.10
C HIS A 168 0.95 -11.02 14.72
N LYS A 169 1.26 -11.13 16.02
CA LYS A 169 1.28 -12.38 16.80
C LYS A 169 -0.09 -12.80 17.33
N GLY A 170 -1.05 -11.87 17.32
CA GLY A 170 -2.41 -12.12 17.77
C GLY A 170 -3.23 -12.88 16.74
N THR A 171 -4.52 -12.98 17.03
CA THR A 171 -5.52 -13.57 16.14
C THR A 171 -6.05 -12.55 15.13
N LEU A 172 -6.75 -13.04 14.11
CA LEU A 172 -7.58 -12.19 13.27
C LEU A 172 -8.81 -11.76 14.07
N GLU A 173 -8.96 -10.46 14.28
CA GLU A 173 -10.08 -9.89 15.01
C GLU A 173 -11.31 -9.72 14.12
N PRO A 174 -12.53 -9.63 14.68
CA PRO A 174 -13.69 -9.17 13.93
C PRO A 174 -13.56 -7.69 13.56
N HIS A 175 -13.93 -7.32 12.33
CA HIS A 175 -13.87 -5.95 11.82
C HIS A 175 -15.25 -5.32 11.71
N GLY A 176 -15.32 -4.03 12.03
CA GLY A 176 -16.50 -3.19 11.84
C GLY A 176 -16.07 -1.73 11.73
N TYR A 177 -16.97 -0.86 11.26
CA TYR A 177 -16.66 0.56 11.19
C TYR A 177 -16.88 1.20 12.57
N PRO A 178 -15.89 1.94 13.12
CA PRO A 178 -16.07 2.61 14.40
C PRO A 178 -17.16 3.69 14.31
N LYS A 179 -17.92 3.85 15.39
CA LYS A 179 -18.83 4.98 15.58
C LYS A 179 -17.98 6.18 16.00
N TRP A 180 -17.64 7.03 15.04
CA TRP A 180 -16.91 8.26 15.33
C TRP A 180 -17.87 9.31 15.88
N GLU A 181 -17.64 9.74 17.12
CA GLU A 181 -18.12 11.02 17.64
C GLU A 181 -17.12 12.14 17.29
#